data_AF-A0A5C6F109-F1
#
_entry.id   AF-A0A5C6F109-F1
#
_cell.length_a   1.000
_cell.length_b   1.000
_cell.length_c   1.000
_cell.angle_alpha   90.00
_cell.angle_beta   90.00
_cell.angle_gamma   90.00
#
_symmetry.space_group_name_H-M   'P 1'
#
loop_
_entity.id
_entity.type
_entity.pdbx_description
1 polymer ?
#
loop_
_entity_poly.entity_id
_entity_poly.type
_entity_poly.pdbx_seq_one_letter_code
_entity_poly.pdbx_strand_id
1 'polypeptide(L)'
;MQESGHYSIAGFFFQLLASADDALKLYFANTDPNELSAVFTLEKLGQDGIISYPNNHRLRMIQYKYSSTGKELEPTDLRDILIAFRRSILASKVPPADIDCYLTTNRPLCEAAKKWFEGNSAKKMTGHQFRDLLHDGIKAKTKKTLPFTRFHPVFNCLKYDRRDLNKVKSEIESVANSHGMKEHELAIGINNLIGLLTVIASSTTRDLNRQQLIEALVCRTDPLSLTCDRSAEIQKKGVLLFKKMQGATETTLHRGIVSEIAKAAGLHPFILVKGEGGCGKTVTVCDSAIENLRTRGVPPGFVLIVKADQLNRTSVQDAVRSWRNQDENPDQLAWDETMKRLEKANSQRPVLTLYIDGVDERHGRQGLPIKARNFLCELIFAATESIRDGMPTFSVVVSCRRESELSDLGVGGFPFSEKPFPFSVSQFTNGDLSRLAGELKSCPRAGRRIRDHLSTRQTTHGVAPSTEKPVHLDRIDIIRHPVFWRCFTLMSVPEQHSFLDGTAESRDAIALSYVRWFFQKVSDRIGDLPLNAAQVAMKESAKRFLTGNPSREADLNDDWLAPCDAVKCPPTHQMPIFDEAVSAGLIEHERGGNNRKWRWNRPWLCEYFARESING
;
A
#
# COMPACT_ATOMS: atom_id res chain seq x y z
N MET A 1 -52.56 0.40 22.14
CA MET A 1 -51.44 0.73 23.06
C MET A 1 -50.11 0.04 22.71
N GLN A 2 -50.09 -1.13 22.04
CA GLN A 2 -48.84 -1.84 21.68
C GLN A 2 -47.93 -1.14 20.64
N GLU A 3 -48.45 -0.22 19.82
CA GLU A 3 -47.65 0.50 18.82
C GLU A 3 -46.75 1.61 19.42
N SER A 4 -47.15 2.21 20.56
CA SER A 4 -46.44 3.35 21.16
C SER A 4 -45.04 3.01 21.71
N GLY A 5 -44.84 1.76 22.15
CA GLY A 5 -43.56 1.29 22.67
C GLY A 5 -42.50 1.15 21.58
N HIS A 6 -42.86 0.57 20.43
CA HIS A 6 -41.96 0.39 19.29
C HIS A 6 -41.44 1.72 18.74
N TYR A 7 -42.31 2.73 18.63
CA TYR A 7 -41.91 4.06 18.15
C TYR A 7 -40.97 4.79 19.12
N SER A 8 -41.13 4.57 20.42
CA SER A 8 -40.28 5.16 21.47
C SER A 8 -38.88 4.53 21.48
N ILE A 9 -38.80 3.20 21.32
CA ILE A 9 -37.53 2.47 21.20
C ILE A 9 -36.79 2.91 19.94
N ALA A 10 -37.47 3.01 18.79
CA ALA A 10 -36.86 3.49 17.54
C ALA A 10 -36.29 4.92 17.67
N GLY A 11 -37.02 5.82 18.35
CA GLY A 11 -36.53 7.17 18.64
C GLY A 11 -35.25 7.20 19.47
N PHE A 12 -35.15 6.33 20.48
CA PHE A 12 -33.95 6.17 21.31
C PHE A 12 -32.75 5.64 20.51
N PHE A 13 -32.95 4.62 19.68
CA PHE A 13 -31.92 4.12 18.77
C PHE A 13 -31.38 5.21 17.84
N PHE A 14 -32.25 6.04 17.28
CA PHE A 14 -31.85 7.14 16.41
C PHE A 14 -31.05 8.23 17.13
N GLN A 15 -31.35 8.49 18.40
CA GLN A 15 -30.57 9.42 19.22
C GLN A 15 -29.14 8.89 19.45
N LEU A 16 -28.99 7.60 19.76
CA LEU A 16 -27.68 6.98 19.93
C LEU A 16 -26.89 6.96 18.60
N LEU A 17 -27.56 6.70 17.47
CA LEU A 17 -26.92 6.73 16.15
C LEU A 17 -26.41 8.13 15.79
N ALA A 18 -27.21 9.18 16.07
CA ALA A 18 -26.79 10.56 15.84
C ALA A 18 -25.63 10.98 16.76
N SER A 19 -25.61 10.48 18.00
CA SER A 19 -24.49 10.66 18.93
C SER A 19 -23.20 10.00 18.40
N ALA A 20 -23.30 8.77 17.88
CA ALA A 20 -22.17 8.09 17.24
C ALA A 20 -21.64 8.86 16.02
N ASP A 21 -22.52 9.36 15.16
CA ASP A 21 -22.16 10.19 13.99
C ASP A 21 -21.42 11.48 14.39
N ASP A 22 -21.93 12.23 15.37
CA ASP A 22 -21.25 13.44 15.83
C ASP A 22 -19.87 13.14 16.45
N ALA A 23 -19.76 12.06 17.22
CA ALA A 23 -18.48 11.64 17.80
C ALA A 23 -17.49 11.21 16.69
N LEU A 24 -17.93 10.44 15.70
CA LEU A 24 -17.10 10.07 14.55
C LEU A 24 -16.69 11.30 13.72
N LYS A 25 -17.61 12.20 13.40
CA LYS A 25 -17.28 13.45 12.69
C LYS A 25 -16.23 14.27 13.42
N LEU A 26 -16.34 14.38 14.74
CA LEU A 26 -15.38 15.11 15.56
C LEU A 26 -13.95 14.57 15.38
N TYR A 27 -13.82 13.25 15.40
CA TYR A 27 -12.51 12.59 15.38
C TYR A 27 -11.97 12.29 13.98
N PHE A 28 -12.78 12.45 12.93
CA PHE A 28 -12.39 12.17 11.54
C PHE A 28 -12.43 13.39 10.61
N ALA A 29 -12.97 14.54 11.07
CA ALA A 29 -12.88 15.81 10.34
C ALA A 29 -11.60 16.60 10.65
N ASN A 30 -10.84 16.23 11.69
CA ASN A 30 -9.60 16.91 12.06
C ASN A 30 -8.40 16.37 11.26
N THR A 31 -7.75 17.28 10.55
CA THR A 31 -6.52 17.03 9.78
C THR A 31 -5.24 17.15 10.61
N ASP A 32 -5.30 17.64 11.84
CA ASP A 32 -4.12 17.73 12.73
C ASP A 32 -4.16 16.64 13.83
N PRO A 33 -3.31 15.61 13.75
CA PRO A 33 -3.24 14.54 14.75
C PRO A 33 -2.62 14.97 16.09
N ASN A 34 -2.05 16.18 16.19
CA ASN A 34 -1.37 16.67 17.40
C ASN A 34 -2.21 17.65 18.24
N GLU A 35 -3.36 18.11 17.74
CA GLU A 35 -4.34 18.84 18.54
C GLU A 35 -5.45 17.89 19.01
N LEU A 36 -5.58 17.71 20.33
CA LEU A 36 -6.85 17.33 20.94
C LEU A 36 -7.82 18.52 20.76
N SER A 37 -8.28 18.73 19.53
CA SER A 37 -9.09 19.90 19.22
C SER A 37 -10.41 19.85 19.99
N ALA A 38 -10.90 18.65 20.33
CA ALA A 38 -12.13 18.45 21.07
C ALA A 38 -12.33 17.05 21.67
N VAL A 39 -13.13 16.95 22.75
CA VAL A 39 -13.56 15.70 23.41
C VAL A 39 -15.08 15.60 23.40
N PHE A 40 -15.61 14.44 22.98
CA PHE A 40 -17.04 14.14 23.04
C PHE A 40 -17.38 13.39 24.34
N THR A 41 -18.37 13.86 25.08
CA THR A 41 -18.83 13.29 26.36
C THR A 41 -20.36 13.12 26.36
N LEU A 42 -20.86 12.00 26.88
CA LEU A 42 -22.31 11.78 27.09
C LEU A 42 -22.78 12.45 28.40
N GLU A 43 -23.77 13.34 28.36
CA GLU A 43 -24.14 14.17 29.53
C GLU A 43 -25.19 13.54 30.48
N LYS A 44 -25.22 13.95 31.75
CA LYS A 44 -26.16 13.52 32.81
C LYS A 44 -27.36 14.45 33.03
N LEU A 45 -27.29 15.71 32.61
CA LEU A 45 -28.16 16.78 33.16
C LEU A 45 -29.30 17.20 32.22
N GLY A 46 -29.50 16.44 31.14
CA GLY A 46 -30.62 16.61 30.21
C GLY A 46 -30.17 16.82 28.77
N GLN A 47 -28.88 17.02 28.50
CA GLN A 47 -28.32 16.89 27.15
C GLN A 47 -27.94 15.46 26.85
N ASP A 48 -27.87 15.17 25.56
CA ASP A 48 -27.54 13.85 25.06
C ASP A 48 -26.05 13.76 24.68
N GLY A 49 -25.39 14.89 24.36
CA GLY A 49 -23.94 14.96 24.12
C GLY A 49 -23.33 16.34 24.38
N ILE A 50 -22.03 16.37 24.70
CA ILE A 50 -21.21 17.57 24.84
C ILE A 50 -19.93 17.41 24.05
N ILE A 51 -19.55 18.43 23.28
CA ILE A 51 -18.22 18.55 22.69
C ILE A 51 -17.50 19.69 23.42
N SER A 52 -16.41 19.35 24.11
CA SER A 52 -15.54 20.32 24.77
C SER A 52 -14.32 20.59 23.91
N TYR A 53 -13.94 21.85 23.75
CA TYR A 53 -12.76 22.27 22.98
C TYR A 53 -11.72 22.83 23.97
N PRO A 54 -10.73 22.02 24.39
CA PRO A 54 -9.81 22.39 25.48
C PRO A 54 -9.05 23.69 25.20
N ASN A 55 -8.67 23.92 23.95
CA ASN A 55 -7.77 25.01 23.55
C ASN A 55 -8.43 26.39 23.49
N ASN A 56 -9.75 26.47 23.37
CA ASN A 56 -10.48 27.74 23.27
C ASN A 56 -11.62 27.85 24.30
N HIS A 57 -11.67 26.94 25.27
CA HIS A 57 -12.64 26.90 26.37
C HIS A 57 -14.12 26.93 25.94
N ARG A 58 -14.42 26.58 24.67
CA ARG A 58 -15.80 26.52 24.17
C ARG A 58 -16.43 25.17 24.44
N LEU A 59 -17.74 25.19 24.70
CA LEU A 59 -18.56 24.00 24.83
C LEU A 59 -19.65 24.01 23.76
N ARG A 60 -19.85 22.87 23.11
CA ARG A 60 -21.05 22.60 22.31
C ARG A 60 -21.91 21.61 23.05
N MET A 61 -23.10 22.02 23.44
CA MET A 61 -24.11 21.15 24.04
C MET A 61 -25.10 20.70 22.98
N ILE A 62 -25.41 19.41 22.93
CA ILE A 62 -26.23 18.80 21.88
C ILE A 62 -27.39 18.03 22.51
N GLN A 63 -28.60 18.28 21.99
CA GLN A 63 -29.78 17.49 22.30
C GLN A 63 -30.30 16.79 21.04
N TYR A 64 -30.45 15.48 21.13
CA TYR A 64 -31.00 14.65 20.06
C TYR A 64 -32.49 14.41 20.29
N LYS A 65 -33.32 14.72 19.29
CA LYS A 65 -34.78 14.55 19.40
C LYS A 65 -35.37 13.90 18.17
N TYR A 66 -35.16 12.60 18.01
CA TYR A 66 -35.65 11.86 16.85
C TYR A 66 -37.04 11.27 17.05
N SER A 67 -37.81 11.20 15.96
CA SER A 67 -39.11 10.53 15.90
C SER A 67 -39.14 9.57 14.71
N SER A 68 -39.67 8.37 14.92
CA SER A 68 -39.91 7.37 13.88
C SER A 68 -41.08 7.73 12.96
N THR A 69 -42.03 8.55 13.44
CA THR A 69 -43.20 8.99 12.67
C THR A 69 -43.03 10.38 12.05
N GLY A 70 -41.88 11.02 12.27
CA GLY A 70 -41.61 12.36 11.76
C GLY A 70 -42.51 13.45 12.36
N LYS A 71 -43.08 13.21 13.55
CA LYS A 71 -43.98 14.18 14.22
C LYS A 71 -43.29 15.53 14.36
N GLU A 72 -43.99 16.61 14.02
CA GLU A 72 -43.49 17.97 14.18
C GLU A 72 -43.11 18.28 15.63
N LEU A 73 -42.10 19.14 15.81
CA LEU A 73 -41.74 19.71 17.11
C LEU A 73 -42.78 20.75 17.51
N GLU A 74 -43.48 20.48 18.61
CA GLU A 74 -44.46 21.38 19.19
C GLU A 74 -43.80 22.39 20.15
N PRO A 75 -44.46 23.52 20.49
CA PRO A 75 -43.94 24.47 21.46
C PRO A 75 -43.62 23.86 22.83
N THR A 76 -44.37 22.82 23.23
CA THR A 76 -44.16 22.06 24.46
C THR A 76 -42.84 21.28 24.45
N ASP A 77 -42.52 20.60 23.34
CA ASP A 77 -41.24 19.89 23.16
C ASP A 77 -40.06 20.86 23.32
N LEU A 78 -40.15 22.01 22.66
CA LEU A 78 -39.08 23.02 22.64
C LEU A 78 -38.87 23.68 24.00
N ARG A 79 -39.95 23.88 24.77
CA ARG A 79 -39.82 24.34 26.16
C ARG A 79 -39.05 23.34 27.01
N ASP A 80 -39.34 22.05 26.87
CA ASP A 80 -38.67 21.01 27.66
C ASP A 80 -37.19 20.89 27.27
N ILE A 81 -36.87 21.07 25.98
CA ILE A 81 -35.51 21.20 25.44
C ILE A 81 -34.76 22.38 26.08
N LEU A 82 -35.37 23.57 26.13
CA LEU A 82 -34.76 24.75 26.74
C LEU A 82 -34.56 24.60 28.25
N ILE A 83 -35.46 23.91 28.95
CA ILE A 83 -35.32 23.58 30.37
C ILE A 83 -34.10 22.69 30.58
N ALA A 84 -33.91 21.67 29.72
CA ALA A 84 -32.75 20.80 29.78
C ALA A 84 -31.44 21.57 29.55
N PHE A 85 -31.35 22.38 28.49
CA PHE A 85 -30.14 23.17 28.21
C PHE A 85 -29.78 24.11 29.35
N ARG A 86 -30.77 24.77 29.94
CA ARG A 86 -30.54 25.67 31.07
C ARG A 86 -29.96 24.95 32.28
N ARG A 87 -30.41 23.72 32.58
CA ARG A 87 -29.85 22.92 33.69
C ARG A 87 -28.38 22.60 33.46
N SER A 88 -28.05 22.18 32.25
CA SER A 88 -26.68 21.85 31.82
C SER A 88 -25.75 23.06 31.81
N ILE A 89 -26.21 24.21 31.29
CA ILE A 89 -25.44 25.47 31.32
C ILE A 89 -25.10 25.89 32.74
N LEU A 90 -26.08 25.88 33.65
CA LEU A 90 -25.86 26.24 35.06
C LEU A 90 -24.86 25.31 35.77
N ALA A 91 -24.82 24.04 35.36
CA ALA A 91 -23.90 23.06 35.93
C ALA A 91 -22.50 23.09 35.30
N SER A 92 -22.37 23.53 34.05
CA SER A 92 -21.11 23.50 33.29
C SER A 92 -20.02 24.42 33.85
N LYS A 93 -20.40 25.46 34.62
CA LYS A 93 -19.50 26.51 35.14
C LYS A 93 -18.69 27.26 34.06
N VAL A 94 -19.07 27.14 32.78
CA VAL A 94 -18.48 27.87 31.65
C VAL A 94 -19.29 29.15 31.39
N PRO A 95 -18.66 30.27 30.98
CA PRO A 95 -19.39 31.47 30.63
C PRO A 95 -20.42 31.20 29.52
N PRO A 96 -21.66 31.69 29.63
CA PRO A 96 -22.70 31.42 28.62
C PRO A 96 -22.33 31.87 27.19
N ALA A 97 -21.42 32.82 27.04
CA ALA A 97 -20.93 33.29 25.75
C ALA A 97 -20.09 32.24 24.99
N ASP A 98 -19.51 31.29 25.73
CA ASP A 98 -18.64 30.24 25.19
C ASP A 98 -19.39 28.91 24.99
N ILE A 99 -20.72 28.93 25.13
CA ILE A 99 -21.60 27.76 24.98
C ILE A 99 -22.47 27.89 23.73
N ASP A 100 -22.30 26.94 22.81
CA ASP A 100 -23.21 26.76 21.68
C ASP A 100 -24.21 25.62 21.98
N CYS A 101 -25.51 25.86 21.79
CA CYS A 101 -26.56 24.85 21.97
C CYS A 101 -27.07 24.36 20.61
N TYR A 102 -27.16 23.03 20.42
CA TYR A 102 -27.63 22.42 19.17
C TYR A 102 -28.79 21.46 19.44
N LEU A 103 -29.91 21.69 18.76
CA LEU A 103 -31.01 20.73 18.66
C LEU A 103 -30.85 19.95 17.36
N THR A 104 -30.42 18.70 17.45
CA THR A 104 -30.20 17.79 16.31
C THR A 104 -31.37 16.82 16.18
N THR A 105 -32.08 16.83 15.05
CA THR A 105 -33.35 16.10 14.92
C THR A 105 -33.78 15.85 13.47
N ASN A 106 -34.59 14.81 13.25
CA ASN A 106 -35.32 14.59 11.99
C ASN A 106 -36.73 15.19 11.98
N ARG A 107 -37.22 15.71 13.11
CA ARG A 107 -38.57 16.25 13.28
C ARG A 107 -38.66 17.64 12.64
N PRO A 108 -39.63 17.88 11.72
CA PRO A 108 -39.87 19.22 11.20
C PRO A 108 -40.36 20.15 12.30
N LEU A 109 -40.09 21.45 12.17
CA LEU A 109 -40.68 22.47 13.03
C LEU A 109 -42.15 22.67 12.63
N CYS A 110 -43.07 22.75 13.60
CA CYS A 110 -44.42 23.22 13.32
C CYS A 110 -44.41 24.70 12.88
N GLU A 111 -45.47 25.21 12.27
CA GLU A 111 -45.54 26.61 11.82
C GLU A 111 -45.25 27.63 12.92
N ALA A 112 -45.69 27.37 14.14
CA ALA A 112 -45.39 28.22 15.30
C ALA A 112 -43.89 28.20 15.65
N ALA A 113 -43.24 27.04 15.56
CA ALA A 113 -41.81 26.88 15.79
C ALA A 113 -40.94 27.33 14.61
N LYS A 114 -41.42 27.25 13.35
CA LYS A 114 -40.73 27.80 12.18
C LYS A 114 -40.60 29.31 12.29
N LYS A 115 -41.69 30.00 12.66
CA LYS A 115 -41.66 31.44 12.96
C LYS A 115 -40.63 31.82 14.03
N TRP A 116 -40.22 30.86 14.86
CA TRP A 116 -39.23 31.01 15.92
C TRP A 116 -37.79 30.90 15.42
N PHE A 117 -37.52 30.03 14.43
CA PHE A 117 -36.19 29.80 13.85
C PHE A 117 -35.92 30.57 12.54
N GLU A 118 -36.96 30.88 11.76
CA GLU A 118 -36.85 31.60 10.49
C GLU A 118 -36.82 33.13 10.71
N GLY A 119 -35.65 33.71 10.41
CA GLY A 119 -35.46 35.15 10.24
C GLY A 119 -34.92 35.88 11.46
N ASN A 120 -34.42 37.10 11.21
CA ASN A 120 -34.04 38.13 12.20
C ASN A 120 -35.14 38.48 13.24
N SER A 121 -36.22 37.72 13.28
CA SER A 121 -37.39 37.69 14.16
C SER A 121 -37.09 37.16 15.56
N ALA A 122 -36.24 36.13 15.71
CA ALA A 122 -35.84 35.59 17.02
C ALA A 122 -35.16 36.64 17.91
N LYS A 123 -34.39 37.56 17.30
CA LYS A 123 -33.77 38.72 17.96
C LYS A 123 -34.71 39.92 18.13
N LYS A 124 -35.90 39.88 17.53
CA LYS A 124 -36.92 40.96 17.54
C LYS A 124 -38.24 40.58 18.23
N MET A 125 -38.42 39.33 18.64
CA MET A 125 -39.60 38.92 19.41
C MET A 125 -39.55 39.62 20.77
N THR A 126 -40.59 40.39 21.07
CA THR A 126 -40.75 40.98 22.40
C THR A 126 -40.88 39.86 23.44
N GLY A 127 -40.45 40.12 24.68
CA GLY A 127 -40.54 39.12 25.76
C GLY A 127 -41.96 38.56 25.99
N HIS A 128 -43.01 39.31 25.61
CA HIS A 128 -44.39 38.84 25.62
C HIS A 128 -44.72 37.87 24.47
N GLN A 129 -44.28 38.17 23.24
CA GLN A 129 -44.45 37.24 22.11
C GLN A 129 -43.73 35.91 22.34
N PHE A 130 -42.52 35.95 22.94
CA PHE A 130 -41.78 34.76 23.31
C PHE A 130 -42.50 33.95 24.40
N ARG A 131 -43.02 34.63 25.43
CA ARG A 131 -43.81 34.00 26.50
C ARG A 131 -45.07 33.32 25.98
N ASP A 132 -45.83 34.02 25.15
CA ASP A 132 -47.14 33.55 24.70
C ASP A 132 -47.00 32.35 23.75
N LEU A 133 -45.92 32.31 22.96
CA LEU A 133 -45.55 31.18 22.11
C LEU A 133 -45.01 29.97 22.90
N LEU A 134 -44.13 30.20 23.89
CA LEU A 134 -43.56 29.14 24.74
C LEU A 134 -44.56 28.55 25.75
N HIS A 135 -45.71 29.22 25.93
CA HIS A 135 -46.79 28.79 26.81
C HIS A 135 -48.10 28.52 26.08
N ASP A 136 -48.04 28.34 24.76
CA ASP A 136 -49.20 27.93 24.00
C ASP A 136 -49.72 26.57 24.50
N GLY A 137 -51.04 26.42 24.62
CA GLY A 137 -51.68 25.22 25.18
C GLY A 137 -51.59 25.02 26.71
N ILE A 138 -50.96 25.91 27.48
CA ILE A 138 -50.87 25.79 28.95
C ILE A 138 -52.00 26.57 29.65
N LYS A 139 -52.64 25.96 30.67
CA LYS A 139 -53.62 26.65 31.54
C LYS A 139 -53.03 27.91 32.19
N ALA A 140 -53.79 29.01 32.21
CA ALA A 140 -53.34 30.34 32.64
C ALA A 140 -52.70 30.39 34.04
N LYS A 141 -53.10 29.50 34.95
CA LYS A 141 -52.55 29.40 36.33
C LYS A 141 -51.09 28.94 36.35
N THR A 142 -50.69 28.08 35.41
CA THR A 142 -49.33 27.53 35.28
C THR A 142 -48.40 28.46 34.47
N LYS A 143 -48.97 29.35 33.64
CA LYS A 143 -48.19 30.37 32.89
C LYS A 143 -47.50 31.39 33.81
N LYS A 144 -48.08 31.68 34.99
CA LYS A 144 -47.53 32.66 35.95
C LYS A 144 -46.30 32.16 36.71
N THR A 145 -46.06 30.85 36.76
CA THR A 145 -44.97 30.23 37.53
C THR A 145 -43.76 29.80 36.69
N LEU A 146 -43.85 29.87 35.36
CA LEU A 146 -42.76 29.54 34.43
C LEU A 146 -41.96 30.81 34.07
N PRO A 147 -40.68 30.94 34.49
CA PRO A 147 -39.91 32.15 34.25
C PRO A 147 -39.35 32.16 32.81
N PHE A 148 -40.18 32.56 31.85
CA PHE A 148 -39.86 32.62 30.41
C PHE A 148 -38.64 33.49 30.09
N THR A 149 -38.41 34.58 30.85
CA THR A 149 -37.25 35.47 30.69
C THR A 149 -35.91 34.78 30.95
N ARG A 150 -35.89 33.67 31.72
CA ARG A 150 -34.67 32.93 32.04
C ARG A 150 -34.23 31.96 30.93
N PHE A 151 -35.05 31.75 29.90
CA PHE A 151 -34.70 30.91 28.75
C PHE A 151 -34.20 31.71 27.55
N HIS A 152 -34.37 33.03 27.55
CA HIS A 152 -33.97 33.90 26.44
C HIS A 152 -32.46 33.82 26.10
N PRO A 153 -31.52 33.73 27.06
CA PRO A 153 -30.10 33.59 26.74
C PRO A 153 -29.76 32.26 26.07
N VAL A 154 -30.36 31.16 26.54
CA VAL A 154 -30.21 29.81 25.98
C VAL A 154 -30.82 29.75 24.58
N PHE A 155 -31.96 30.40 24.41
CA PHE A 155 -32.63 30.49 23.13
C PHE A 155 -31.79 31.25 22.09
N ASN A 156 -31.15 32.36 22.48
CA ASN A 156 -30.32 33.15 21.56
C ASN A 156 -29.12 32.38 20.97
N CYS A 157 -28.64 31.33 21.64
CA CYS A 157 -27.54 30.49 21.16
C CYS A 157 -27.99 29.11 20.66
N LEU A 158 -29.30 28.81 20.66
CA LEU A 158 -29.83 27.54 20.17
C LEU A 158 -29.86 27.50 18.64
N LYS A 159 -29.16 26.52 18.08
CA LYS A 159 -29.13 26.23 16.64
C LYS A 159 -29.97 24.99 16.36
N TYR A 160 -30.79 25.05 15.32
CA TYR A 160 -31.57 23.92 14.83
C TYR A 160 -30.81 23.22 13.70
N ASP A 161 -30.42 21.97 13.95
CA ASP A 161 -29.71 21.11 13.00
C ASP A 161 -30.64 19.97 12.56
N ARG A 162 -31.31 20.17 11.43
CA ARG A 162 -32.18 19.16 10.85
C ARG A 162 -31.35 18.13 10.09
N ARG A 163 -31.31 16.89 10.60
CA ARG A 163 -30.59 15.78 9.98
C ARG A 163 -31.53 14.68 9.53
N ASP A 164 -31.36 14.27 8.28
CA ASP A 164 -31.90 13.00 7.79
C ASP A 164 -31.12 11.84 8.40
N LEU A 165 -31.84 10.82 8.84
CA LEU A 165 -31.26 9.58 9.35
C LEU A 165 -30.43 8.86 8.29
N ASN A 166 -30.79 8.99 7.00
CA ASN A 166 -30.00 8.43 5.92
C ASN A 166 -28.62 9.08 5.85
N LYS A 167 -28.54 10.40 6.09
CA LYS A 167 -27.28 11.14 6.13
C LYS A 167 -26.40 10.73 7.31
N VAL A 168 -27.01 10.46 8.48
CA VAL A 168 -26.28 9.94 9.66
C VAL A 168 -25.67 8.57 9.34
N LYS A 169 -26.44 7.68 8.71
CA LYS A 169 -25.96 6.35 8.29
C LYS A 169 -24.84 6.44 7.26
N SER A 170 -24.97 7.30 6.25
CA SER A 170 -23.95 7.45 5.20
C SER A 170 -22.57 7.88 5.72
N GLU A 171 -22.54 8.62 6.84
CA GLU A 171 -21.29 9.10 7.44
C GLU A 171 -20.59 7.98 8.24
N ILE A 172 -21.36 7.20 9.00
CA ILE A 172 -20.87 5.98 9.66
C ILE A 172 -20.40 4.97 8.60
N GLU A 173 -21.17 4.82 7.52
CA GLU A 173 -20.81 4.03 6.34
C GLU A 173 -19.50 4.50 5.72
N SER A 174 -19.25 5.80 5.60
CA SER A 174 -17.98 6.35 5.09
C SER A 174 -16.78 5.88 5.92
N VAL A 175 -16.87 5.96 7.26
CA VAL A 175 -15.83 5.45 8.16
C VAL A 175 -15.67 3.94 8.00
N ALA A 176 -16.77 3.18 7.98
CA ALA A 176 -16.76 1.73 7.81
C ALA A 176 -16.18 1.29 6.45
N ASN A 177 -16.48 2.03 5.39
CA ASN A 177 -15.98 1.81 4.04
C ASN A 177 -14.46 1.98 3.98
N SER A 178 -13.90 2.93 4.75
CA SER A 178 -12.44 3.08 4.87
C SER A 178 -11.73 1.84 5.45
N HIS A 179 -12.44 1.02 6.23
CA HIS A 179 -11.99 -0.29 6.72
C HIS A 179 -12.44 -1.46 5.83
N GLY A 180 -13.11 -1.15 4.71
CA GLY A 180 -13.66 -2.08 3.74
C GLY A 180 -14.77 -2.98 4.30
N MET A 181 -15.55 -2.51 5.28
CA MET A 181 -16.56 -3.34 5.95
C MET A 181 -17.66 -3.84 4.99
N LYS A 182 -18.09 -5.08 5.16
CA LYS A 182 -19.26 -5.65 4.48
C LYS A 182 -20.55 -5.10 5.12
N GLU A 183 -21.67 -5.22 4.42
CA GLU A 183 -22.96 -4.67 4.92
C GLU A 183 -23.41 -5.32 6.23
N HIS A 184 -23.27 -6.64 6.36
CA HIS A 184 -23.58 -7.33 7.62
C HIS A 184 -22.59 -6.96 8.74
N GLU A 185 -21.30 -6.77 8.43
CA GLU A 185 -20.30 -6.30 9.39
C GLU A 185 -20.65 -4.90 9.90
N LEU A 186 -21.11 -4.01 9.01
CA LEU A 186 -21.57 -2.67 9.36
C LEU A 186 -22.79 -2.72 10.27
N ALA A 187 -23.78 -3.58 9.98
CA ALA A 187 -24.96 -3.72 10.83
C ALA A 187 -24.59 -4.18 12.25
N ILE A 188 -23.67 -5.14 12.37
CA ILE A 188 -23.12 -5.58 13.66
C ILE A 188 -22.36 -4.44 14.34
N GLY A 189 -21.52 -3.72 13.59
CA GLY A 189 -20.75 -2.58 14.08
C GLY A 189 -21.62 -1.44 14.61
N ILE A 190 -22.72 -1.12 13.94
CA ILE A 190 -23.71 -0.13 14.41
C ILE A 190 -24.33 -0.58 15.74
N ASN A 191 -24.71 -1.85 15.86
CA ASN A 191 -25.24 -2.39 17.11
C ASN A 191 -24.22 -2.31 18.25
N ASN A 192 -22.94 -2.60 17.97
CA ASN A 192 -21.87 -2.52 18.95
C ASN A 192 -21.54 -1.06 19.35
N LEU A 193 -21.59 -0.11 18.41
CA LEU A 193 -21.51 1.32 18.71
C LEU A 193 -22.64 1.74 19.66
N ILE A 194 -23.87 1.34 19.37
CA ILE A 194 -25.02 1.61 20.24
C ILE A 194 -24.84 0.99 21.63
N GLY A 195 -24.33 -0.26 21.70
CA GLY A 195 -23.99 -0.93 22.95
C GLY A 195 -22.93 -0.17 23.75
N LEU A 196 -21.84 0.24 23.10
CA LEU A 196 -20.77 1.07 23.69
C LEU A 196 -21.34 2.35 24.29
N LEU A 197 -22.14 3.09 23.52
CA LEU A 197 -22.75 4.34 23.98
C LEU A 197 -23.67 4.13 25.19
N THR A 198 -24.42 3.03 25.21
CA THR A 198 -25.31 2.68 26.33
C THR A 198 -24.52 2.37 27.61
N VAL A 199 -23.41 1.64 27.48
CA VAL A 199 -22.50 1.32 28.59
C VAL A 199 -21.84 2.58 29.13
N ILE A 200 -21.31 3.44 28.25
CA ILE A 200 -20.64 4.69 28.64
C ILE A 200 -21.66 5.68 29.24
N ALA A 201 -22.88 5.74 28.71
CA ALA A 201 -23.96 6.51 29.33
C ALA A 201 -24.25 6.05 30.76
N SER A 202 -23.99 4.79 31.10
CA SER A 202 -24.21 4.25 32.46
C SER A 202 -22.98 4.32 33.36
N SER A 203 -21.81 4.69 32.83
CA SER A 203 -20.54 4.68 33.57
C SER A 203 -20.26 5.98 34.34
N THR A 204 -19.17 5.95 35.12
CA THR A 204 -18.56 7.12 35.76
C THR A 204 -17.74 7.96 34.77
N THR A 205 -16.98 7.32 33.88
CA THR A 205 -16.16 7.95 32.83
C THR A 205 -16.89 7.96 31.49
N ARG A 206 -17.35 9.15 31.08
CA ARG A 206 -18.27 9.31 29.95
C ARG A 206 -17.64 9.85 28.67
N ASP A 207 -16.32 9.98 28.67
CA ASP A 207 -15.56 10.46 27.53
C ASP A 207 -15.42 9.35 26.51
N LEU A 208 -15.71 9.69 25.26
CA LEU A 208 -15.49 8.82 24.11
C LEU A 208 -14.20 9.26 23.44
N ASN A 209 -13.34 8.30 23.09
CA ASN A 209 -12.20 8.57 22.23
C ASN A 209 -12.38 7.88 20.87
N ARG A 210 -11.60 8.35 19.88
CA ARG A 210 -11.61 7.84 18.51
C ARG A 210 -11.41 6.32 18.47
N GLN A 211 -10.46 5.80 19.25
CA GLN A 211 -10.11 4.38 19.25
C GLN A 211 -11.30 3.52 19.68
N GLN A 212 -11.96 3.84 20.78
CA GLN A 212 -13.14 3.12 21.27
C GLN A 212 -14.26 3.05 20.24
N LEU A 213 -14.52 4.17 19.53
CA LEU A 213 -15.54 4.22 18.49
C LEU A 213 -15.20 3.30 17.31
N ILE A 214 -13.93 3.32 16.85
CA ILE A 214 -13.51 2.44 15.75
C ILE A 214 -13.53 0.98 16.20
N GLU A 215 -13.06 0.67 17.40
CA GLU A 215 -13.05 -0.72 17.91
C GLU A 215 -14.47 -1.28 18.06
N ALA A 216 -15.42 -0.46 18.52
CA ALA A 216 -16.82 -0.84 18.56
C ALA A 216 -17.44 -0.99 17.16
N LEU A 217 -17.14 -0.08 16.23
CA LEU A 217 -17.65 -0.16 14.86
C LEU A 217 -17.08 -1.38 14.11
N VAL A 218 -15.77 -1.58 14.17
CA VAL A 218 -15.06 -2.64 13.43
C VAL A 218 -15.08 -3.98 14.17
N CYS A 219 -15.49 -3.98 15.45
CA CYS A 219 -15.58 -5.15 16.32
C CYS A 219 -14.22 -5.83 16.56
N ARG A 220 -13.14 -5.03 16.61
CA ARG A 220 -11.75 -5.49 16.71
C ARG A 220 -10.91 -4.50 17.50
N THR A 221 -9.84 -4.98 18.11
CA THR A 221 -8.83 -4.18 18.84
C THR A 221 -7.77 -3.62 17.88
N ASP A 222 -7.34 -2.37 18.07
CA ASP A 222 -6.36 -1.67 17.18
C ASP A 222 -6.58 -1.85 15.65
N PRO A 223 -7.81 -1.70 15.14
CA PRO A 223 -8.08 -1.86 13.71
C PRO A 223 -7.45 -0.73 12.90
N LEU A 224 -6.78 -1.08 11.80
CA LEU A 224 -6.29 -0.09 10.84
C LEU A 224 -7.29 0.11 9.71
N SER A 225 -7.51 1.37 9.36
CA SER A 225 -8.20 1.73 8.13
C SER A 225 -7.27 1.42 6.96
N LEU A 226 -7.80 0.84 5.88
CA LEU A 226 -7.04 0.59 4.65
C LEU A 226 -6.55 1.90 4.01
N THR A 227 -7.17 3.00 4.39
CA THR A 227 -6.96 4.32 3.83
C THR A 227 -6.02 5.21 4.64
N CYS A 228 -5.56 4.76 5.81
CA CYS A 228 -4.71 5.57 6.68
C CYS A 228 -3.21 5.40 6.35
N ASP A 229 -2.41 6.41 6.73
CA ASP A 229 -0.95 6.42 6.52
C ASP A 229 -0.26 5.19 7.14
N ARG A 230 -0.73 4.71 8.30
CA ARG A 230 -0.17 3.51 8.95
C ARG A 230 -0.34 2.27 8.08
N SER A 231 -1.46 2.13 7.36
CA SER A 231 -1.69 1.03 6.41
C SER A 231 -0.82 1.17 5.15
N ALA A 232 -0.69 2.39 4.61
CA ALA A 232 0.21 2.68 3.49
C ALA A 232 1.68 2.39 3.84
N GLU A 233 2.11 2.71 5.07
CA GLU A 233 3.45 2.40 5.55
C GLU A 233 3.67 0.89 5.75
N ILE A 234 2.64 0.11 6.11
CA ILE A 234 2.74 -1.37 6.13
C ILE A 234 2.97 -1.91 4.72
N GLN A 235 2.20 -1.44 3.72
CA GLN A 235 2.37 -1.83 2.31
C GLN A 235 3.78 -1.52 1.81
N LYS A 236 4.25 -0.29 2.04
CA LYS A 236 5.59 0.17 1.67
C LYS A 236 6.69 -0.62 2.38
N LYS A 237 6.54 -0.90 3.69
CA LYS A 237 7.47 -1.76 4.43
C LYS A 237 7.51 -3.18 3.86
N GLY A 238 6.37 -3.72 3.42
CA GLY A 238 6.30 -5.01 2.72
C GLY A 238 7.15 -5.02 1.45
N VAL A 239 7.00 -4.00 0.60
CA VAL A 239 7.80 -3.88 -0.64
C VAL A 239 9.30 -3.69 -0.34
N LEU A 240 9.64 -2.86 0.64
CA LEU A 240 11.04 -2.64 1.03
C LEU A 240 11.68 -3.89 1.65
N LEU A 241 10.93 -4.64 2.46
CA LEU A 241 11.38 -5.92 3.00
C LEU A 241 11.62 -6.93 1.88
N PHE A 242 10.70 -7.02 0.91
CA PHE A 242 10.89 -7.83 -0.29
C PHE A 242 12.17 -7.45 -1.04
N LYS A 243 12.37 -6.15 -1.34
CA LYS A 243 13.57 -5.63 -2.00
C LYS A 243 14.85 -5.97 -1.23
N LYS A 244 14.83 -5.86 0.10
CA LYS A 244 15.95 -6.22 0.98
C LYS A 244 16.26 -7.72 0.93
N MET A 245 15.25 -8.58 0.99
CA MET A 245 15.42 -10.04 0.87
C MET A 245 16.01 -10.45 -0.48
N GLN A 246 15.82 -9.65 -1.54
CA GLN A 246 16.47 -9.88 -2.85
C GLN A 246 17.88 -9.28 -2.95
N GLY A 247 18.44 -8.73 -1.86
CA GLY A 247 19.77 -8.12 -1.83
C GLY A 247 19.90 -6.87 -2.71
N ALA A 248 18.79 -6.14 -2.93
CA ALA A 248 18.68 -5.06 -3.92
C ALA A 248 18.81 -3.65 -3.32
N THR A 249 19.34 -3.50 -2.10
CA THR A 249 19.21 -2.26 -1.29
C THR A 249 20.23 -1.15 -1.57
N GLU A 250 21.40 -1.43 -2.17
CA GLU A 250 22.53 -0.49 -2.07
C GLU A 250 22.96 0.22 -3.38
N THR A 251 22.39 -0.11 -4.53
CA THR A 251 22.85 0.44 -5.83
C THR A 251 21.74 0.58 -6.86
N THR A 252 20.67 1.30 -6.52
CA THR A 252 19.52 1.44 -7.43
C THR A 252 19.35 2.88 -7.89
N LEU A 253 19.58 3.13 -9.18
CA LEU A 253 19.16 4.36 -9.86
C LEU A 253 17.66 4.28 -10.13
N HIS A 254 16.94 5.36 -9.83
CA HIS A 254 15.59 5.52 -10.34
C HIS A 254 15.63 5.79 -11.86
N ARG A 255 15.44 4.73 -12.64
CA ARG A 255 15.37 4.79 -14.12
C ARG A 255 14.01 5.32 -14.57
N GLY A 256 13.94 6.01 -15.72
CA GLY A 256 12.68 6.51 -16.28
C GLY A 256 11.62 5.40 -16.45
N ILE A 257 12.07 4.20 -16.79
CA ILE A 257 11.23 3.01 -16.94
C ILE A 257 10.42 2.66 -15.68
N VAL A 258 10.88 3.05 -14.47
CA VAL A 258 10.16 2.82 -13.21
C VAL A 258 8.83 3.58 -13.19
N SER A 259 8.87 4.88 -13.50
CA SER A 259 7.67 5.71 -13.58
C SER A 259 6.77 5.27 -14.73
N GLU A 260 7.34 4.82 -15.85
CA GLU A 260 6.56 4.31 -16.98
C GLU A 260 5.82 3.01 -16.64
N ILE A 261 6.47 2.07 -15.95
CA ILE A 261 5.83 0.83 -15.46
C ILE A 261 4.73 1.17 -14.45
N ALA A 262 4.99 2.07 -13.50
CA ALA A 262 3.99 2.50 -12.52
C ALA A 262 2.75 3.11 -13.21
N LYS A 263 2.97 4.00 -14.18
CA LYS A 263 1.90 4.61 -14.99
C LYS A 263 1.14 3.57 -15.82
N ALA A 264 1.85 2.65 -16.49
CA ALA A 264 1.22 1.60 -17.28
C ALA A 264 0.41 0.64 -16.40
N ALA A 265 0.87 0.35 -15.19
CA ALA A 265 0.12 -0.41 -14.20
C ALA A 265 -1.12 0.32 -13.66
N GLY A 266 -1.30 1.60 -13.99
CA GLY A 266 -2.55 2.33 -13.80
C GLY A 266 -3.52 2.21 -14.98
N LEU A 267 -3.06 1.80 -16.16
CA LEU A 267 -3.84 1.86 -17.40
C LEU A 267 -4.10 0.49 -18.04
N HIS A 268 -3.25 -0.50 -17.78
CA HIS A 268 -3.29 -1.80 -18.43
C HIS A 268 -3.53 -2.91 -17.40
N PRO A 269 -4.32 -3.95 -17.75
CA PRO A 269 -4.59 -5.08 -16.85
C PRO A 269 -3.36 -5.99 -16.69
N PHE A 270 -2.54 -6.11 -17.74
CA PHE A 270 -1.41 -7.03 -17.77
C PHE A 270 -0.16 -6.36 -18.33
N ILE A 271 0.91 -6.32 -17.53
CA ILE A 271 2.19 -5.69 -17.84
C ILE A 271 3.29 -6.73 -17.73
N LEU A 272 4.20 -6.74 -18.70
CA LEU A 272 5.36 -7.61 -18.72
C LEU A 272 6.66 -6.80 -18.61
N VAL A 273 7.49 -7.14 -17.64
CA VAL A 273 8.84 -6.59 -17.47
C VAL A 273 9.86 -7.67 -17.81
N LYS A 274 10.44 -7.59 -19.01
CA LYS A 274 11.44 -8.55 -19.52
C LYS A 274 12.86 -8.00 -19.46
N GLY A 275 13.85 -8.88 -19.51
CA GLY A 275 15.26 -8.50 -19.48
C GLY A 275 16.19 -9.62 -19.05
N GLU A 276 17.46 -9.53 -19.40
CA GLU A 276 18.46 -10.56 -19.07
C GLU A 276 18.71 -10.72 -17.56
N GLY A 277 19.39 -11.81 -17.19
CA GLY A 277 19.82 -12.06 -15.82
C GLY A 277 20.72 -10.92 -15.32
N GLY A 278 20.49 -10.44 -14.11
CA GLY A 278 21.31 -9.37 -13.51
C GLY A 278 21.13 -7.96 -14.09
N CYS A 279 20.17 -7.73 -14.99
CA CYS A 279 19.81 -6.40 -15.51
C CYS A 279 18.95 -5.53 -14.56
N GLY A 280 18.60 -6.02 -13.37
CA GLY A 280 17.86 -5.24 -12.37
C GLY A 280 16.34 -5.25 -12.53
N LYS A 281 15.75 -6.32 -13.07
CA LYS A 281 14.28 -6.49 -13.16
C LYS A 281 13.60 -6.39 -11.80
N THR A 282 14.02 -7.21 -10.83
CA THR A 282 13.51 -7.22 -9.46
C THR A 282 13.56 -5.82 -8.82
N VAL A 283 14.69 -5.11 -8.98
CA VAL A 283 14.85 -3.71 -8.53
C VAL A 283 13.79 -2.82 -9.17
N THR A 284 13.66 -2.89 -10.49
CA THR A 284 12.73 -2.05 -11.27
C THR A 284 11.29 -2.31 -10.85
N VAL A 285 10.89 -3.57 -10.67
CA VAL A 285 9.56 -3.99 -10.20
C VAL A 285 9.27 -3.45 -8.80
N CYS A 286 10.21 -3.60 -7.86
CA CYS A 286 10.08 -3.06 -6.49
C CYS A 286 9.96 -1.54 -6.49
N ASP A 287 10.81 -0.85 -7.24
CA ASP A 287 10.80 0.62 -7.29
C ASP A 287 9.53 1.14 -7.97
N SER A 288 8.99 0.41 -8.95
CA SER A 288 7.71 0.75 -9.60
C SER A 288 6.54 0.56 -8.64
N ALA A 289 6.59 -0.47 -7.79
CA ALA A 289 5.61 -0.70 -6.73
C ALA A 289 5.63 0.43 -5.68
N ILE A 290 6.82 0.87 -5.27
CA ILE A 290 6.99 2.03 -4.37
C ILE A 290 6.48 3.31 -5.03
N GLU A 291 6.78 3.52 -6.32
CA GLU A 291 6.30 4.69 -7.06
C GLU A 291 4.77 4.70 -7.16
N ASN A 292 4.14 3.56 -7.44
CA ASN A 292 2.68 3.45 -7.44
C ASN A 292 2.04 3.78 -6.08
N LEU A 293 2.70 3.43 -4.97
CA LEU A 293 2.26 3.83 -3.62
C LEU A 293 2.41 5.34 -3.37
N ARG A 294 3.33 6.03 -4.06
CA ARG A 294 3.57 7.48 -3.90
C ARG A 294 2.69 8.35 -4.80
N THR A 295 2.50 7.94 -6.05
CA THR A 295 1.86 8.79 -7.07
C THR A 295 0.34 8.73 -7.06
N ARG A 296 -0.26 7.83 -6.28
CA ARG A 296 -1.71 7.72 -6.15
C ARG A 296 -2.18 8.53 -4.94
N GLY A 297 -3.12 9.44 -5.18
CA GLY A 297 -3.66 10.37 -4.17
C GLY A 297 -4.20 9.63 -2.95
N VAL A 298 -4.19 10.32 -1.81
CA VAL A 298 -4.64 9.78 -0.52
C VAL A 298 -6.15 9.46 -0.59
N PRO A 299 -6.59 8.21 -0.37
CA PRO A 299 -5.82 6.98 -0.17
C PRO A 299 -5.63 6.19 -1.48
N PRO A 300 -4.48 5.53 -1.64
CA PRO A 300 -3.98 5.03 -2.91
C PRO A 300 -4.70 3.75 -3.33
N GLY A 301 -4.63 3.39 -4.61
CA GLY A 301 -4.80 1.99 -4.97
C GLY A 301 -3.81 1.14 -4.15
N PHE A 302 -4.15 -0.11 -3.89
CA PHE A 302 -3.35 -1.02 -3.09
C PHE A 302 -2.22 -1.64 -3.91
N VAL A 303 -1.09 -1.93 -3.28
CA VAL A 303 0.06 -2.57 -3.95
C VAL A 303 0.53 -3.77 -3.16
N LEU A 304 0.70 -4.89 -3.86
CA LEU A 304 1.32 -6.10 -3.32
C LEU A 304 2.47 -6.52 -4.25
N ILE A 305 3.59 -6.92 -3.65
CA ILE A 305 4.68 -7.60 -4.35
C ILE A 305 4.88 -9.00 -3.78
N VAL A 306 5.07 -9.98 -4.67
CA VAL A 306 5.24 -11.39 -4.30
C VAL A 306 6.16 -12.08 -5.32
N LYS A 307 6.86 -13.13 -4.89
CA LYS A 307 7.58 -13.98 -5.84
C LYS A 307 6.61 -14.92 -6.55
N ALA A 308 6.91 -15.23 -7.81
CA ALA A 308 6.07 -16.12 -8.60
C ALA A 308 5.94 -17.52 -7.98
N ASP A 309 6.98 -18.06 -7.33
CA ASP A 309 6.96 -19.39 -6.70
C ASP A 309 6.20 -19.44 -5.36
N GLN A 310 6.06 -18.30 -4.68
CA GLN A 310 5.36 -18.14 -3.41
C GLN A 310 3.89 -17.75 -3.58
N LEU A 311 3.50 -17.35 -4.80
CA LEU A 311 2.15 -16.93 -5.13
C LEU A 311 1.15 -18.06 -4.89
N ASN A 312 0.10 -17.77 -4.13
CA ASN A 312 -0.96 -18.71 -3.81
C ASN A 312 -2.31 -17.99 -3.65
N ARG A 313 -3.41 -18.75 -3.58
CA ARG A 313 -4.78 -18.23 -3.55
C ARG A 313 -5.11 -17.34 -2.34
N THR A 314 -4.30 -17.35 -1.27
CA THR A 314 -4.50 -16.52 -0.08
C THR A 314 -3.54 -15.33 -0.01
N SER A 315 -2.60 -15.18 -0.96
CA SER A 315 -1.54 -14.17 -0.87
C SER A 315 -2.08 -12.73 -0.76
N VAL A 316 -3.16 -12.42 -1.48
CA VAL A 316 -3.80 -11.09 -1.40
C VAL A 316 -4.58 -10.94 -0.10
N GLN A 317 -5.28 -11.99 0.31
CA GLN A 317 -6.07 -12.05 1.54
C GLN A 317 -5.17 -11.84 2.77
N ASP A 318 -4.03 -12.53 2.81
CA ASP A 318 -3.03 -12.42 3.88
C ASP A 318 -2.42 -11.02 3.92
N ALA A 319 -2.18 -10.41 2.75
CA ALA A 319 -1.71 -9.02 2.66
C ALA A 319 -2.76 -8.02 3.19
N VAL A 320 -4.01 -8.11 2.73
CA VAL A 320 -5.11 -7.25 3.18
C VAL A 320 -5.38 -7.41 4.68
N ARG A 321 -5.23 -8.63 5.20
CA ARG A 321 -5.31 -8.90 6.65
C ARG A 321 -4.27 -8.10 7.42
N SER A 322 -3.01 -8.14 6.97
CA SER A 322 -1.91 -7.38 7.56
C SER A 322 -2.14 -5.87 7.47
N TRP A 323 -2.62 -5.37 6.33
CA TRP A 323 -2.90 -3.94 6.13
C TRP A 323 -4.00 -3.38 7.04
N ARG A 324 -4.90 -4.25 7.51
CA ARG A 324 -6.01 -3.94 8.41
C ARG A 324 -5.70 -4.19 9.88
N ASN A 325 -4.59 -4.88 10.17
CA ASN A 325 -4.24 -5.36 11.51
C ASN A 325 -5.36 -6.21 12.15
N GLN A 326 -5.87 -7.22 11.41
CA GLN A 326 -7.00 -8.04 11.86
C GLN A 326 -6.75 -9.53 11.65
N ASP A 327 -6.34 -10.26 12.67
CA ASP A 327 -6.00 -11.69 12.55
C ASP A 327 -7.22 -12.64 12.41
N GLU A 328 -8.45 -12.13 12.54
CA GLU A 328 -9.66 -12.95 12.66
C GLU A 328 -10.71 -12.66 11.58
N ASN A 329 -10.80 -13.51 10.54
CA ASN A 329 -12.10 -13.95 9.98
C ASN A 329 -11.93 -15.12 8.96
N PRO A 330 -12.65 -16.25 9.10
CA PRO A 330 -12.67 -17.31 8.08
C PRO A 330 -13.30 -16.88 6.73
N ASP A 331 -14.16 -15.86 6.72
CA ASP A 331 -14.81 -15.33 5.51
C ASP A 331 -13.89 -14.46 4.62
N GLN A 332 -12.62 -14.30 5.01
CA GLN A 332 -11.60 -13.54 4.27
C GLN A 332 -10.83 -14.39 3.25
N LEU A 333 -11.17 -15.67 3.06
CA LEU A 333 -10.41 -16.56 2.17
C LEU A 333 -10.79 -16.43 0.68
N ALA A 334 -11.93 -15.81 0.36
CA ALA A 334 -12.40 -15.66 -1.02
C ALA A 334 -11.84 -14.40 -1.71
N TRP A 335 -11.40 -14.56 -2.96
CA TRP A 335 -10.87 -13.49 -3.80
C TRP A 335 -11.88 -12.35 -4.00
N ASP A 336 -13.09 -12.68 -4.45
CA ASP A 336 -14.13 -11.69 -4.76
C ASP A 336 -14.49 -10.82 -3.56
N GLU A 337 -14.56 -11.43 -2.38
CA GLU A 337 -14.86 -10.75 -1.13
C GLU A 337 -13.73 -9.82 -0.69
N THR A 338 -12.49 -10.18 -0.98
CA THR A 338 -11.31 -9.35 -0.72
C THR A 338 -11.26 -8.16 -1.69
N MET A 339 -11.53 -8.39 -2.97
CA MET A 339 -11.58 -7.32 -3.97
C MET A 339 -12.71 -6.32 -3.70
N LYS A 340 -13.92 -6.78 -3.36
CA LYS A 340 -15.03 -5.90 -2.94
C LYS A 340 -14.65 -5.07 -1.71
N ARG A 341 -13.94 -5.67 -0.76
CA ARG A 341 -13.46 -4.98 0.45
C ARG A 341 -12.50 -3.84 0.09
N LEU A 342 -11.59 -4.06 -0.85
CA LEU A 342 -10.68 -3.02 -1.36
C LEU A 342 -11.44 -1.95 -2.17
N GLU A 343 -12.38 -2.34 -3.04
CA GLU A 343 -13.21 -1.42 -3.82
C GLU A 343 -14.06 -0.49 -2.93
N LYS A 344 -14.55 -0.98 -1.79
CA LYS A 344 -15.25 -0.15 -0.81
C LYS A 344 -14.35 0.89 -0.16
N ALA A 345 -13.11 0.52 0.16
CA ALA A 345 -12.14 1.41 0.77
C ALA A 345 -11.58 2.43 -0.22
N ASN A 346 -11.45 2.04 -1.49
CA ASN A 346 -11.02 2.92 -2.55
C ASN A 346 -11.73 2.57 -3.87
N SER A 347 -12.53 3.53 -4.36
CA SER A 347 -13.23 3.41 -5.63
C SER A 347 -12.37 3.76 -6.85
N GLN A 348 -11.15 4.28 -6.66
CA GLN A 348 -10.23 4.60 -7.74
C GLN A 348 -9.67 3.32 -8.38
N ARG A 349 -9.71 3.27 -9.72
CA ARG A 349 -9.23 2.14 -10.52
C ARG A 349 -7.82 2.43 -11.08
N PRO A 350 -6.92 1.43 -11.12
CA PRO A 350 -7.07 0.10 -10.54
C PRO A 350 -6.96 0.14 -9.01
N VAL A 351 -7.85 -0.62 -8.37
CA VAL A 351 -7.94 -0.73 -6.91
C VAL A 351 -6.73 -1.48 -6.35
N LEU A 352 -6.20 -2.47 -7.07
CA LEU A 352 -5.04 -3.25 -6.66
C LEU A 352 -4.04 -3.37 -7.82
N THR A 353 -2.75 -3.28 -7.51
CA THR A 353 -1.67 -3.62 -8.44
C THR A 353 -0.79 -4.70 -7.83
N LEU A 354 -0.73 -5.84 -8.52
CA LEU A 354 0.04 -7.02 -8.13
C LEU A 354 1.35 -7.07 -8.91
N TYR A 355 2.47 -7.05 -8.20
CA TYR A 355 3.80 -7.23 -8.76
C TYR A 355 4.30 -8.65 -8.47
N ILE A 356 4.52 -9.42 -9.53
CA ILE A 356 4.89 -10.83 -9.46
C ILE A 356 6.28 -10.97 -10.08
N ASP A 357 7.29 -11.18 -9.24
CA ASP A 357 8.69 -11.23 -9.67
C ASP A 357 9.14 -12.67 -9.96
N GLY A 358 9.85 -12.85 -11.08
CA GLY A 358 10.60 -14.07 -11.36
C GLY A 358 9.76 -15.24 -11.85
N VAL A 359 8.85 -15.03 -12.81
CA VAL A 359 8.05 -16.13 -13.39
C VAL A 359 8.91 -17.19 -14.10
N ASP A 360 10.09 -16.82 -14.57
CA ASP A 360 11.08 -17.72 -15.16
C ASP A 360 11.95 -18.45 -14.11
N GLU A 361 11.80 -18.16 -12.82
CA GLU A 361 12.62 -18.76 -11.76
C GLU A 361 12.14 -20.17 -11.43
N ARG A 362 13.06 -21.14 -11.55
CA ARG A 362 12.72 -22.56 -11.52
C ARG A 362 12.97 -23.23 -10.16
N HIS A 363 13.77 -22.66 -9.27
CA HIS A 363 14.03 -23.20 -7.91
C HIS A 363 14.33 -24.72 -7.89
N GLY A 364 15.13 -25.21 -8.86
CA GLY A 364 15.43 -26.63 -9.02
C GLY A 364 14.30 -27.50 -9.56
N ARG A 365 13.18 -26.91 -10.01
CA ARG A 365 12.00 -27.58 -10.59
C ARG A 365 11.98 -27.45 -12.11
N GLN A 366 11.14 -28.25 -12.77
CA GLN A 366 10.96 -28.15 -14.23
C GLN A 366 10.22 -26.87 -14.69
N GLY A 367 9.63 -26.13 -13.75
CA GLY A 367 8.91 -24.87 -13.98
C GLY A 367 8.30 -24.34 -12.69
N LEU A 368 7.44 -23.31 -12.79
CA LEU A 368 6.69 -22.81 -11.65
C LEU A 368 5.85 -23.92 -10.98
N PRO A 369 5.67 -23.88 -9.65
CA PRO A 369 4.76 -24.78 -8.96
C PRO A 369 3.37 -24.72 -9.60
N ILE A 370 2.76 -25.88 -9.91
CA ILE A 370 1.46 -25.96 -10.63
C ILE A 370 0.39 -25.07 -9.98
N LYS A 371 0.32 -25.03 -8.65
CA LYS A 371 -0.63 -24.18 -7.90
C LYS A 371 -0.40 -22.68 -8.16
N ALA A 372 0.85 -22.24 -8.11
CA ALA A 372 1.22 -20.85 -8.35
C ALA A 372 0.99 -20.47 -9.83
N ARG A 373 1.37 -21.35 -10.75
CA ARG A 373 1.11 -21.19 -12.19
C ARG A 373 -0.38 -21.04 -12.50
N ASN A 374 -1.21 -21.96 -12.01
CA ASN A 374 -2.65 -21.93 -12.27
C ASN A 374 -3.27 -20.66 -11.70
N PHE A 375 -2.89 -20.26 -10.48
CA PHE A 375 -3.40 -19.04 -9.88
C PHE A 375 -2.90 -17.77 -10.59
N LEU A 376 -1.66 -17.74 -11.07
CA LEU A 376 -1.15 -16.64 -11.91
C LEU A 376 -1.99 -16.51 -13.19
N CYS A 377 -2.31 -17.61 -13.86
CA CYS A 377 -3.17 -17.60 -15.06
C CYS A 377 -4.58 -17.10 -14.72
N GLU A 378 -5.18 -17.57 -13.62
CA GLU A 378 -6.47 -17.09 -13.11
C GLU A 378 -6.44 -15.57 -12.85
N LEU A 379 -5.37 -15.05 -12.24
CA LEU A 379 -5.21 -13.62 -11.96
C LEU A 379 -5.09 -12.78 -13.22
N ILE A 380 -4.27 -13.20 -14.19
CA ILE A 380 -4.09 -12.46 -15.44
C ILE A 380 -5.41 -12.44 -16.21
N PHE A 381 -6.10 -13.57 -16.31
CA PHE A 381 -7.41 -13.64 -16.97
C PHE A 381 -8.45 -12.76 -16.26
N ALA A 382 -8.52 -12.82 -14.93
CA ALA A 382 -9.44 -11.97 -14.18
C ALA A 382 -9.09 -10.48 -14.32
N ALA A 383 -7.83 -10.11 -14.45
CA ALA A 383 -7.42 -8.72 -14.67
C ALA A 383 -7.93 -8.20 -16.03
N THR A 384 -7.73 -8.99 -17.09
CA THR A 384 -8.16 -8.64 -18.46
C THR A 384 -9.67 -8.57 -18.60
N GLU A 385 -10.42 -9.46 -17.94
CA GLU A 385 -11.89 -9.44 -17.94
C GLU A 385 -12.49 -8.32 -17.05
N SER A 386 -11.68 -7.70 -16.17
CA SER A 386 -12.16 -6.72 -15.19
C SER A 386 -12.24 -5.27 -15.69
N ILE A 387 -12.03 -5.04 -16.99
CA ILE A 387 -11.99 -3.69 -17.55
C ILE A 387 -13.38 -3.05 -17.53
N ARG A 388 -13.49 -1.87 -16.91
CA ARG A 388 -14.69 -1.02 -16.92
C ARG A 388 -14.28 0.41 -17.23
N ASP A 389 -15.02 1.07 -18.11
CA ASP A 389 -14.72 2.43 -18.58
C ASP A 389 -13.26 2.60 -19.08
N GLY A 390 -12.73 1.54 -19.72
CA GLY A 390 -11.35 1.50 -20.22
C GLY A 390 -10.27 1.30 -19.16
N MET A 391 -10.62 1.06 -17.90
CA MET A 391 -9.68 0.89 -16.79
C MET A 391 -9.89 -0.46 -16.08
N PRO A 392 -8.82 -1.21 -15.76
CA PRO A 392 -8.96 -2.49 -15.06
C PRO A 392 -9.36 -2.30 -13.59
N THR A 393 -10.08 -3.26 -13.00
CA THR A 393 -10.29 -3.27 -11.54
C THR A 393 -8.96 -3.44 -10.81
N PHE A 394 -8.08 -4.30 -11.34
CA PHE A 394 -6.74 -4.51 -10.80
C PHE A 394 -5.76 -4.85 -11.93
N SER A 395 -4.48 -4.61 -11.70
CA SER A 395 -3.43 -4.85 -12.69
C SER A 395 -2.41 -5.87 -12.19
N VAL A 396 -1.88 -6.67 -13.10
CA VAL A 396 -0.84 -7.66 -12.84
C VAL A 396 0.42 -7.27 -13.61
N VAL A 397 1.50 -7.04 -12.88
CA VAL A 397 2.85 -6.77 -13.42
C VAL A 397 3.70 -8.00 -13.19
N VAL A 398 4.16 -8.63 -14.26
CA VAL A 398 4.99 -9.83 -14.21
C VAL A 398 6.40 -9.53 -14.65
N SER A 399 7.40 -10.07 -13.95
CA SER A 399 8.79 -10.04 -14.41
C SER A 399 9.23 -11.41 -14.94
N CYS A 400 9.93 -11.40 -16.07
CA CYS A 400 10.54 -12.61 -16.63
C CYS A 400 11.82 -12.28 -17.43
N ARG A 401 12.51 -13.29 -17.97
CA ARG A 401 13.63 -13.04 -18.90
C ARG A 401 13.19 -12.71 -20.32
N ARG A 402 12.40 -13.60 -20.90
CA ARG A 402 11.94 -13.55 -22.28
C ARG A 402 10.44 -13.72 -22.29
N GLU A 403 9.80 -13.07 -23.24
CA GLU A 403 8.35 -13.16 -23.43
C GLU A 403 7.88 -14.59 -23.72
N SER A 404 8.72 -15.40 -24.37
CA SER A 404 8.48 -16.83 -24.61
C SER A 404 8.43 -17.69 -23.33
N GLU A 405 8.91 -17.20 -22.19
CA GLU A 405 8.73 -17.94 -20.91
C GLU A 405 7.27 -17.85 -20.42
N LEU A 406 6.46 -16.92 -20.96
CA LEU A 406 5.03 -16.87 -20.67
C LEU A 406 4.22 -17.91 -21.45
N SER A 407 4.72 -18.41 -22.59
CA SER A 407 4.01 -19.47 -23.34
C SER A 407 3.90 -20.77 -22.54
N ASP A 408 4.83 -21.03 -21.62
CA ASP A 408 4.81 -22.18 -20.71
C ASP A 408 3.68 -22.08 -19.65
N LEU A 409 3.11 -20.88 -19.46
CA LEU A 409 1.91 -20.69 -18.62
C LEU A 409 0.63 -21.19 -19.30
N GLY A 410 0.62 -21.27 -20.64
CA GLY A 410 -0.55 -21.59 -21.47
C GLY A 410 -0.79 -23.08 -21.75
N VAL A 411 0.05 -23.99 -21.22
CA VAL A 411 -0.09 -25.44 -21.43
C VAL A 411 -1.29 -25.98 -20.63
N GLY A 412 -2.47 -25.88 -21.23
CA GLY A 412 -3.77 -26.20 -20.62
C GLY A 412 -4.99 -25.60 -21.32
N GLY A 413 -4.82 -24.81 -22.38
CA GLY A 413 -5.94 -24.36 -23.23
C GLY A 413 -6.41 -22.92 -23.02
N PHE A 414 -5.64 -22.06 -22.34
CA PHE A 414 -5.91 -20.63 -22.29
C PHE A 414 -4.75 -19.83 -22.89
N PRO A 415 -4.82 -19.43 -24.17
CA PRO A 415 -4.00 -18.34 -24.67
C PRO A 415 -4.55 -17.04 -24.09
N PHE A 416 -3.68 -16.20 -23.51
CA PHE A 416 -4.06 -14.83 -23.16
C PHE A 416 -4.61 -14.17 -24.44
N SER A 417 -5.89 -13.82 -24.47
CA SER A 417 -6.51 -13.10 -25.60
C SER A 417 -5.87 -11.72 -25.76
N GLU A 418 -5.45 -11.12 -24.65
CA GLU A 418 -4.73 -9.85 -24.60
C GLU A 418 -3.22 -10.04 -24.48
N LYS A 419 -2.47 -9.30 -25.29
CA LYS A 419 -1.00 -9.24 -25.19
C LYS A 419 -0.60 -8.36 -23.99
N PRO A 420 0.40 -8.76 -23.19
CA PRO A 420 0.90 -7.90 -22.12
C PRO A 420 1.47 -6.60 -22.68
N PHE A 421 1.33 -5.51 -21.93
CA PHE A 421 2.04 -4.27 -22.21
C PHE A 421 3.54 -4.44 -21.86
N PRO A 422 4.47 -4.39 -22.83
CA PRO A 422 5.83 -4.85 -22.60
C PRO A 422 6.78 -3.71 -22.19
N PHE A 423 7.66 -4.01 -21.24
CA PHE A 423 8.81 -3.20 -20.83
C PHE A 423 10.07 -4.04 -20.88
N SER A 424 11.17 -3.46 -21.36
CA SER A 424 12.46 -4.14 -21.45
C SER A 424 13.48 -3.46 -20.55
N VAL A 425 13.94 -4.19 -19.53
CA VAL A 425 15.00 -3.76 -18.62
C VAL A 425 16.34 -4.22 -19.18
N SER A 426 17.10 -3.26 -19.70
CA SER A 426 18.40 -3.47 -20.31
C SER A 426 19.56 -3.01 -19.41
N GLN A 427 20.78 -3.11 -19.93
CA GLN A 427 21.98 -2.53 -19.33
C GLN A 427 21.85 -1.01 -19.20
N PHE A 428 22.64 -0.41 -18.32
CA PHE A 428 22.67 1.05 -18.15
C PHE A 428 23.12 1.74 -19.44
N THR A 429 22.37 2.76 -19.85
CA THR A 429 22.80 3.69 -20.90
C THR A 429 23.96 4.55 -20.40
N ASN A 430 24.64 5.27 -21.30
CA ASN A 430 25.64 6.25 -20.91
C ASN A 430 25.05 7.34 -19.98
N GLY A 431 23.79 7.73 -20.19
CA GLY A 431 23.09 8.67 -19.32
C GLY A 431 22.88 8.11 -17.91
N ASP A 432 22.44 6.86 -17.81
CA ASP A 432 22.27 6.17 -16.52
C ASP A 432 23.60 6.03 -15.77
N LEU A 433 24.67 5.59 -16.46
CA LEU A 433 25.99 5.47 -15.87
C LEU A 433 26.56 6.81 -15.41
N SER A 434 26.36 7.88 -16.18
CA SER A 434 26.81 9.22 -15.80
C SER A 434 26.11 9.69 -14.51
N ARG A 435 24.79 9.45 -14.38
CA ARG A 435 24.03 9.73 -13.17
C ARG A 435 24.47 8.89 -11.98
N LEU A 436 24.60 7.58 -12.16
CA LEU A 436 25.10 6.65 -11.15
C LEU A 436 26.49 7.03 -10.65
N ALA A 437 27.39 7.41 -11.56
CA ALA A 437 28.71 7.91 -11.22
C ALA A 437 28.64 9.26 -10.47
N GLY A 438 27.64 10.10 -10.77
CA GLY A 438 27.24 11.28 -9.99
C GLY A 438 26.89 10.98 -8.53
N GLU A 439 26.18 9.89 -8.31
CA GLU A 439 25.65 9.47 -7.01
C GLU A 439 26.63 8.59 -6.21
N LEU A 440 27.79 8.24 -6.78
CA LEU A 440 28.80 7.39 -6.13
C LEU A 440 29.51 8.11 -4.98
N LYS A 441 28.86 8.17 -3.81
CA LYS A 441 29.38 8.83 -2.60
C LYS A 441 30.63 8.18 -2.03
N SER A 442 30.79 6.86 -2.19
CA SER A 442 31.93 6.10 -1.67
C SER A 442 33.26 6.45 -2.35
N CYS A 443 33.22 6.87 -3.62
CA CYS A 443 34.39 7.32 -4.36
C CYS A 443 34.03 8.39 -5.41
N PRO A 444 33.88 9.66 -4.99
CA PRO A 444 33.50 10.75 -5.90
C PRO A 444 34.50 10.95 -7.06
N ARG A 445 35.77 10.57 -6.83
CA ARG A 445 36.85 10.71 -7.81
C ARG A 445 36.77 9.66 -8.92
N ALA A 446 36.50 8.39 -8.60
CA ALA A 446 36.19 7.37 -9.60
C ALA A 446 34.92 7.71 -10.39
N GLY A 447 33.89 8.23 -9.72
CA GLY A 447 32.68 8.72 -10.36
C GLY A 447 32.95 9.85 -11.37
N ARG A 448 33.82 10.81 -11.02
CA ARG A 448 34.27 11.86 -11.95
C ARG A 448 34.95 11.27 -13.19
N ARG A 449 35.92 10.36 -13.01
CA ARG A 449 36.63 9.71 -14.13
C ARG A 449 35.68 9.01 -15.11
N ILE A 450 34.65 8.33 -14.60
CA ILE A 450 33.62 7.69 -15.43
C ILE A 450 32.82 8.74 -16.22
N ARG A 451 32.35 9.82 -15.57
CA ARG A 451 31.61 10.89 -16.24
C ARG A 451 32.44 11.59 -17.32
N ASP A 452 33.69 11.90 -16.99
CA ASP A 452 34.62 12.54 -17.91
C ASP A 452 34.80 11.65 -19.14
N HIS A 453 35.11 10.36 -18.96
CA HIS A 453 35.22 9.40 -20.06
C HIS A 453 33.97 9.34 -20.95
N LEU A 454 32.78 9.33 -20.35
CA LEU A 454 31.51 9.30 -21.09
C LEU A 454 31.25 10.60 -21.86
N SER A 455 31.72 11.74 -21.36
CA SER A 455 31.56 13.07 -21.97
C SER A 455 32.58 13.37 -23.08
N THR A 456 33.83 12.92 -22.96
CA THR A 456 34.88 13.10 -23.98
C THR A 456 34.57 12.32 -25.27
N ARG A 457 33.78 11.25 -25.18
CA ARG A 457 33.24 10.52 -26.35
C ARG A 457 32.10 11.26 -27.08
N GLN A 458 31.55 12.32 -26.49
CA GLN A 458 30.44 13.10 -27.07
C GLN A 458 30.87 14.48 -27.59
N THR A 459 32.06 14.97 -27.26
CA THR A 459 32.54 16.30 -27.66
C THR A 459 33.98 16.27 -28.14
N THR A 460 34.21 16.71 -29.38
CA THR A 460 35.52 16.77 -30.06
C THR A 460 36.40 17.96 -29.63
N HIS A 461 36.13 18.62 -28.50
CA HIS A 461 36.82 19.87 -28.17
C HIS A 461 37.45 19.89 -26.77
N GLY A 462 38.79 19.96 -26.76
CA GLY A 462 39.59 20.82 -25.89
C GLY A 462 39.30 20.77 -24.40
N VAL A 463 39.38 19.60 -23.76
CA VAL A 463 39.49 19.52 -22.30
C VAL A 463 40.99 19.57 -21.94
N ALA A 464 41.34 20.41 -20.97
CA ALA A 464 42.70 20.53 -20.45
C ALA A 464 43.27 19.14 -20.07
N PRO A 465 44.58 18.88 -20.27
CA PRO A 465 45.16 17.58 -20.00
C PRO A 465 45.03 17.25 -18.51
N SER A 466 44.17 16.27 -18.21
CA SER A 466 44.10 15.68 -16.88
C SER A 466 45.38 14.91 -16.60
N THR A 467 45.94 15.05 -15.40
CA THR A 467 47.06 14.23 -14.92
C THR A 467 46.64 12.80 -14.58
N GLU A 468 45.34 12.49 -14.65
CA GLU A 468 44.80 11.17 -14.34
C GLU A 468 44.82 10.25 -15.57
N LYS A 469 45.14 8.96 -15.35
CA LYS A 469 45.13 7.96 -16.42
C LYS A 469 43.74 7.86 -17.07
N PRO A 470 43.65 7.75 -18.41
CA PRO A 470 42.36 7.56 -19.08
C PRO A 470 41.73 6.23 -18.63
N VAL A 471 40.39 6.21 -18.57
CA VAL A 471 39.64 4.99 -18.24
C VAL A 471 39.78 3.99 -19.39
N HIS A 472 40.10 2.74 -19.07
CA HIS A 472 40.20 1.66 -20.04
C HIS A 472 38.83 1.33 -20.66
N LEU A 473 38.76 1.21 -21.99
CA LEU A 473 37.49 1.13 -22.74
C LEU A 473 36.60 -0.02 -22.27
N ASP A 474 37.16 -1.23 -22.18
CA ASP A 474 36.41 -2.44 -21.81
C ASP A 474 35.81 -2.40 -20.40
N ARG A 475 36.34 -1.54 -19.51
CA ARG A 475 35.92 -1.46 -18.11
C ARG A 475 34.57 -0.78 -17.99
N ILE A 476 34.31 0.22 -18.83
CA ILE A 476 32.99 0.87 -18.92
C ILE A 476 31.94 -0.13 -19.42
N ASP A 477 32.26 -0.92 -20.43
CA ASP A 477 31.33 -1.91 -20.98
C ASP A 477 30.98 -3.02 -19.98
N ILE A 478 31.92 -3.39 -19.09
CA ILE A 478 31.63 -4.31 -17.98
C ILE A 478 30.60 -3.71 -17.01
N ILE A 479 30.85 -2.49 -16.51
CA ILE A 479 30.01 -1.87 -15.47
C ILE A 479 28.69 -1.28 -16.00
N ARG A 480 28.48 -1.23 -17.32
CA ARG A 480 27.15 -0.99 -17.92
C ARG A 480 26.12 -2.00 -17.42
N HIS A 481 26.55 -3.22 -17.15
CA HIS A 481 25.63 -4.23 -16.70
C HIS A 481 25.39 -4.12 -15.18
N PRO A 482 24.13 -4.02 -14.72
CA PRO A 482 23.81 -3.61 -13.34
C PRO A 482 24.43 -4.45 -12.22
N VAL A 483 24.51 -5.77 -12.39
CA VAL A 483 25.18 -6.62 -11.39
C VAL A 483 26.68 -6.28 -11.24
N PHE A 484 27.38 -5.90 -12.31
CA PHE A 484 28.80 -5.55 -12.26
C PHE A 484 29.00 -4.13 -11.77
N TRP A 485 28.06 -3.21 -12.05
CA TRP A 485 28.03 -1.91 -11.37
C TRP A 485 27.97 -2.10 -9.85
N ARG A 486 27.06 -2.96 -9.36
CA ARG A 486 26.99 -3.31 -7.94
C ARG A 486 28.32 -3.87 -7.44
N CYS A 487 28.90 -4.84 -8.13
CA CYS A 487 30.20 -5.40 -7.75
C CYS A 487 31.29 -4.31 -7.67
N PHE A 488 31.35 -3.40 -8.64
CA PHE A 488 32.27 -2.26 -8.66
C PHE A 488 32.08 -1.35 -7.43
N THR A 489 30.84 -1.03 -7.04
CA THR A 489 30.59 -0.17 -5.87
C THR A 489 30.98 -0.79 -4.53
N LEU A 490 31.05 -2.12 -4.45
CA LEU A 490 31.47 -2.86 -3.25
C LEU A 490 32.99 -2.95 -3.11
N MET A 491 33.75 -2.61 -4.15
CA MET A 491 35.20 -2.58 -4.10
C MET A 491 35.70 -1.42 -3.26
N SER A 492 36.89 -1.57 -2.67
CA SER A 492 37.59 -0.47 -2.01
C SER A 492 37.97 0.64 -2.99
N VAL A 493 38.20 1.85 -2.48
CA VAL A 493 38.58 3.01 -3.31
C VAL A 493 39.82 2.73 -4.19
N PRO A 494 40.90 2.10 -3.69
CA PRO A 494 42.05 1.73 -4.52
C PRO A 494 41.70 0.74 -5.64
N GLU A 495 40.87 -0.27 -5.34
CA GLU A 495 40.43 -1.27 -6.31
C GLU A 495 39.56 -0.67 -7.41
N GLN A 496 38.68 0.28 -7.08
CA GLN A 496 37.87 1.00 -8.07
C GLN A 496 38.74 1.77 -9.06
N HIS A 497 39.78 2.46 -8.57
CA HIS A 497 40.72 3.16 -9.45
C HIS A 497 41.56 2.19 -10.29
N SER A 498 42.05 1.11 -9.68
CA SER A 498 42.79 0.05 -10.36
C SER A 498 41.95 -0.62 -11.46
N PHE A 499 40.65 -0.81 -11.22
CA PHE A 499 39.70 -1.31 -12.20
C PHE A 499 39.58 -0.37 -13.40
N LEU A 500 39.37 0.92 -13.16
CA LEU A 500 39.28 1.92 -14.23
C LEU A 500 40.59 2.05 -15.02
N ASP A 501 41.74 1.80 -14.39
CA ASP A 501 43.07 1.81 -15.02
C ASP A 501 43.33 0.57 -15.89
N GLY A 502 42.49 -0.46 -15.82
CA GLY A 502 42.60 -1.65 -16.66
C GLY A 502 43.47 -2.78 -16.11
N THR A 503 43.84 -2.77 -14.83
CA THR A 503 44.68 -3.84 -14.24
C THR A 503 43.97 -5.21 -14.26
N ALA A 504 44.75 -6.29 -14.24
CA ALA A 504 44.20 -7.65 -14.29
C ALA A 504 43.62 -8.08 -12.94
N GLU A 505 44.28 -7.72 -11.85
CA GLU A 505 43.93 -8.05 -10.48
C GLU A 505 42.56 -7.45 -10.08
N SER A 506 42.28 -6.23 -10.54
CA SER A 506 40.99 -5.58 -10.30
C SER A 506 39.85 -6.19 -11.12
N ARG A 507 40.13 -6.72 -12.32
CA ARG A 507 39.15 -7.49 -13.11
C ARG A 507 38.77 -8.77 -12.37
N ASP A 508 39.77 -9.44 -11.81
CA ASP A 508 39.60 -10.66 -11.02
C ASP A 508 38.84 -10.37 -9.70
N ALA A 509 39.02 -9.20 -9.09
CA ALA A 509 38.24 -8.78 -7.93
C ALA A 509 36.75 -8.55 -8.25
N ILE A 510 36.40 -7.95 -9.40
CA ILE A 510 35.00 -7.87 -9.85
C ILE A 510 34.44 -9.27 -10.13
N ALA A 511 35.23 -10.13 -10.78
CA ALA A 511 34.86 -11.51 -11.04
C ALA A 511 34.51 -12.23 -9.72
N LEU A 512 35.39 -12.14 -8.72
CA LEU A 512 35.19 -12.73 -7.40
C LEU A 512 33.88 -12.26 -6.75
N SER A 513 33.62 -10.94 -6.78
CA SER A 513 32.38 -10.37 -6.23
C SER A 513 31.13 -10.90 -6.96
N TYR A 514 31.18 -10.99 -8.29
CA TYR A 514 30.09 -11.56 -9.09
C TYR A 514 29.88 -13.04 -8.80
N VAL A 515 30.97 -13.82 -8.72
CA VAL A 515 30.95 -15.25 -8.45
C VAL A 515 30.37 -15.54 -7.06
N ARG A 516 30.73 -14.76 -6.04
CA ARG A 516 30.12 -14.84 -4.70
C ARG A 516 28.61 -14.57 -4.74
N TRP A 517 28.19 -13.52 -5.45
CA TRP A 517 26.77 -13.23 -5.65
C TRP A 517 26.03 -14.38 -6.36
N PHE A 518 26.64 -14.94 -7.41
CA PHE A 518 26.06 -16.06 -8.16
C PHE A 518 25.92 -17.31 -7.27
N PHE A 519 26.94 -17.69 -6.52
CA PHE A 519 26.86 -18.87 -5.65
C PHE A 519 25.92 -18.69 -4.46
N GLN A 520 25.80 -17.49 -3.91
CA GLN A 520 24.76 -17.20 -2.93
C GLN A 520 23.37 -17.45 -3.53
N LYS A 521 23.13 -16.93 -4.75
CA LYS A 521 21.86 -17.11 -5.47
C LYS A 521 21.55 -18.58 -5.78
N VAL A 522 22.57 -19.35 -6.15
CA VAL A 522 22.50 -20.81 -6.35
C VAL A 522 22.13 -21.52 -5.05
N SER A 523 22.80 -21.19 -3.93
CA SER A 523 22.54 -21.75 -2.61
C SER A 523 21.11 -21.48 -2.15
N ASP A 524 20.64 -20.24 -2.28
CA ASP A 524 19.30 -19.82 -1.85
C ASP A 524 18.17 -20.49 -2.63
N ARG A 525 18.42 -20.93 -3.88
CA ARG A 525 17.39 -21.41 -4.81
C ARG A 525 17.35 -22.91 -5.00
N ILE A 526 18.50 -23.58 -4.90
CA ILE A 526 18.60 -25.02 -5.14
C ILE A 526 18.54 -25.78 -3.80
N GLY A 527 19.12 -25.23 -2.72
CA GLY A 527 19.22 -25.92 -1.42
C GLY A 527 20.08 -27.19 -1.48
N ASP A 528 20.51 -27.70 -0.32
CA ASP A 528 21.18 -29.01 -0.14
C ASP A 528 22.31 -29.35 -1.14
N LEU A 529 23.06 -28.34 -1.61
CA LEU A 529 24.23 -28.58 -2.45
C LEU A 529 25.40 -29.09 -1.58
N PRO A 530 26.12 -30.15 -1.99
CA PRO A 530 27.39 -30.48 -1.36
C PRO A 530 28.32 -29.26 -1.38
N LEU A 531 29.09 -29.06 -0.31
CA LEU A 531 30.00 -27.92 -0.18
C LEU A 531 30.86 -27.81 -1.44
N ASN A 532 30.79 -26.66 -2.12
CA ASN A 532 31.54 -26.34 -3.34
C ASN A 532 31.16 -27.09 -4.62
N ALA A 533 30.11 -27.92 -4.66
CA ALA A 533 29.74 -28.67 -5.88
C ALA A 533 29.49 -27.77 -7.09
N ALA A 534 28.75 -26.67 -6.91
CA ALA A 534 28.51 -25.70 -7.98
C ALA A 534 29.79 -25.00 -8.44
N GLN A 535 30.70 -24.69 -7.50
CA GLN A 535 31.97 -24.05 -7.80
C GLN A 535 32.92 -24.96 -8.58
N VAL A 536 32.99 -26.22 -8.17
CA VAL A 536 33.83 -27.23 -8.83
C VAL A 536 33.28 -27.56 -10.22
N ALA A 537 31.96 -27.74 -10.37
CA ALA A 537 31.32 -27.96 -11.67
C ALA A 537 31.60 -26.81 -12.66
N MET A 538 31.46 -25.56 -12.19
CA MET A 538 31.75 -24.37 -13.00
C MET A 538 33.22 -24.28 -13.41
N LYS A 539 34.14 -24.61 -12.49
CA LYS A 539 35.58 -24.62 -12.75
C LYS A 539 35.96 -25.65 -13.81
N GLU A 540 35.49 -26.90 -13.68
CA GLU A 540 35.80 -27.95 -14.64
C GLU A 540 35.15 -27.73 -16.00
N SER A 541 33.92 -27.18 -16.04
CA SER A 541 33.31 -26.76 -17.30
C SER A 541 34.13 -25.66 -17.97
N ALA A 542 34.55 -24.62 -17.22
CA ALA A 542 35.35 -23.53 -17.75
C ALA A 542 36.73 -23.97 -18.28
N LYS A 543 37.40 -24.93 -17.61
CA LYS A 543 38.69 -25.48 -18.08
C LYS A 543 38.64 -26.05 -19.49
N ARG A 544 37.49 -26.56 -19.95
CA ARG A 544 37.31 -27.09 -21.32
C ARG A 544 37.37 -26.01 -22.41
N PHE A 545 37.40 -24.75 -22.04
CA PHE A 545 37.48 -23.61 -22.97
C PHE A 545 38.86 -22.93 -22.97
N LEU A 546 39.77 -23.32 -22.06
CA LEU A 546 41.11 -22.72 -21.97
C LEU A 546 41.99 -23.00 -23.19
N THR A 547 41.78 -24.13 -23.88
CA THR A 547 42.58 -24.55 -25.03
C THR A 547 42.02 -24.08 -26.37
N GLY A 548 40.99 -23.22 -26.38
CA GLY A 548 40.30 -22.77 -27.60
C GLY A 548 39.64 -21.40 -27.47
N ASN A 549 38.58 -21.16 -28.23
CA ASN A 549 37.81 -19.92 -28.18
C ASN A 549 36.80 -19.97 -27.01
N PRO A 550 36.90 -19.10 -25.97
CA PRO A 550 35.96 -19.09 -24.85
C PRO A 550 34.53 -18.68 -25.23
N SER A 551 34.35 -18.11 -26.42
CA SER A 551 33.06 -17.73 -26.99
C SER A 551 32.45 -18.81 -27.89
N ARG A 552 33.08 -20.00 -27.99
CA ARG A 552 32.54 -21.11 -28.80
C ARG A 552 31.21 -21.61 -28.24
N GLU A 553 30.39 -22.17 -29.12
CA GLU A 553 29.27 -22.99 -28.70
C GLU A 553 29.75 -24.31 -28.08
N ALA A 554 29.03 -24.74 -27.07
CA ALA A 554 29.35 -25.84 -26.18
C ALA A 554 28.22 -26.85 -26.17
N ASP A 555 28.53 -28.13 -26.00
CA ASP A 555 27.53 -29.18 -25.82
C ASP A 555 27.17 -29.33 -24.34
N LEU A 556 25.88 -29.43 -24.01
CA LEU A 556 25.43 -29.61 -22.63
C LEU A 556 25.99 -30.90 -22.02
N ASN A 557 26.03 -32.01 -22.78
CA ASN A 557 26.48 -33.27 -22.21
C ASN A 557 27.99 -33.25 -22.03
N ASP A 558 28.71 -32.87 -23.09
CA ASP A 558 30.16 -32.96 -23.09
C ASP A 558 30.78 -31.85 -22.26
N ASP A 559 30.33 -30.60 -22.42
CA ASP A 559 30.98 -29.43 -21.83
C ASP A 559 30.38 -29.02 -20.47
N TRP A 560 29.28 -29.63 -20.01
CA TRP A 560 28.69 -29.36 -18.70
C TRP A 560 28.44 -30.59 -17.84
N LEU A 561 27.62 -31.54 -18.29
CA LEU A 561 27.23 -32.72 -17.49
C LEU A 561 28.42 -33.65 -17.23
N ALA A 562 29.23 -33.97 -18.24
CA ALA A 562 30.43 -34.81 -18.06
C ALA A 562 31.45 -34.20 -17.08
N PRO A 563 31.76 -32.89 -17.11
CA PRO A 563 32.51 -32.23 -16.04
C PRO A 563 31.89 -32.38 -14.65
N CYS A 564 30.57 -32.21 -14.54
CA CYS A 564 29.84 -32.39 -13.28
C CYS A 564 29.97 -33.82 -12.75
N ASP A 565 29.84 -34.82 -13.61
CA ASP A 565 30.01 -36.23 -13.27
C ASP A 565 31.44 -36.55 -12.81
N ALA A 566 32.44 -36.03 -13.52
CA ALA A 566 33.86 -36.23 -13.20
C ALA A 566 34.22 -35.75 -11.78
N VAL A 567 33.51 -34.75 -11.28
CA VAL A 567 33.70 -34.19 -9.93
C VAL A 567 32.68 -34.69 -8.91
N LYS A 568 31.90 -35.73 -9.26
CA LYS A 568 30.87 -36.33 -8.42
C LYS A 568 29.81 -35.33 -7.95
N CYS A 569 29.51 -34.32 -8.77
CA CYS A 569 28.36 -33.44 -8.54
C CYS A 569 27.09 -34.30 -8.66
N PRO A 570 26.20 -34.34 -7.66
CA PRO A 570 25.03 -35.22 -7.71
C PRO A 570 24.17 -34.92 -8.94
N PRO A 571 23.70 -35.94 -9.68
CA PRO A 571 22.89 -35.76 -10.90
C PRO A 571 21.68 -34.85 -10.70
N THR A 572 21.12 -34.85 -9.48
CA THR A 572 20.00 -34.00 -9.06
C THR A 572 20.32 -32.49 -9.10
N HIS A 573 21.59 -32.09 -9.08
CA HIS A 573 22.01 -30.68 -9.03
C HIS A 573 22.64 -30.14 -10.32
N GLN A 574 23.10 -31.00 -11.22
CA GLN A 574 23.85 -30.59 -12.41
C GLN A 574 23.04 -29.67 -13.34
N MET A 575 21.80 -30.08 -13.64
CA MET A 575 20.86 -29.29 -14.44
C MET A 575 20.32 -28.05 -13.69
N PRO A 576 19.95 -28.13 -12.40
CA PRO A 576 19.62 -26.94 -11.63
C PRO A 576 20.72 -25.86 -11.61
N ILE A 577 22.00 -26.24 -11.48
CA ILE A 577 23.11 -25.27 -11.53
C ILE A 577 23.23 -24.68 -12.94
N PHE A 578 23.05 -25.48 -13.99
CA PHE A 578 23.02 -25.00 -15.38
C PHE A 578 21.90 -23.97 -15.59
N ASP A 579 20.68 -24.31 -15.18
CA ASP A 579 19.52 -23.43 -15.27
C ASP A 579 19.72 -22.15 -14.47
N GLU A 580 20.46 -22.17 -13.36
CA GLU A 580 20.83 -20.97 -12.60
C GLU A 580 22.00 -20.19 -13.21
N ALA A 581 22.90 -20.81 -13.98
CA ALA A 581 23.88 -20.08 -14.77
C ALA A 581 23.21 -19.34 -15.95
N VAL A 582 22.25 -19.98 -16.62
CA VAL A 582 21.34 -19.29 -17.58
C VAL A 582 20.53 -18.23 -16.82
N SER A 583 20.05 -18.61 -15.63
CA SER A 583 19.56 -17.79 -14.50
C SER A 583 20.04 -16.34 -14.42
N ALA A 584 21.34 -16.31 -14.14
CA ALA A 584 22.14 -15.15 -13.84
C ALA A 584 22.65 -14.42 -15.08
N GLY A 585 22.42 -14.96 -16.29
CA GLY A 585 23.00 -14.42 -17.54
C GLY A 585 24.49 -14.72 -17.68
N LEU A 586 24.99 -15.73 -16.98
CA LEU A 586 26.39 -16.17 -17.05
C LEU A 586 26.66 -16.93 -18.36
N ILE A 587 25.69 -17.74 -18.75
CA ILE A 587 25.70 -18.51 -20.00
C ILE A 587 24.41 -18.24 -20.78
N GLU A 588 24.50 -18.35 -22.09
CA GLU A 588 23.36 -18.31 -23.00
C GLU A 588 23.02 -19.72 -23.46
N HIS A 589 21.73 -20.04 -23.46
CA HIS A 589 21.21 -21.32 -23.94
C HIS A 589 20.04 -21.04 -24.90
N GLU A 590 20.10 -21.65 -26.09
CA GLU A 590 19.01 -21.60 -27.06
C GLU A 590 17.94 -22.60 -26.66
N ARG A 591 16.72 -22.11 -26.37
CA ARG A 591 15.56 -22.97 -26.12
C ARG A 591 14.71 -22.97 -27.39
N GLY A 592 14.73 -24.09 -28.12
CA GLY A 592 13.94 -24.26 -29.33
C GLY A 592 14.60 -25.20 -30.35
N GLY A 593 14.63 -26.49 -30.06
CA GLY A 593 15.15 -27.55 -30.94
C GLY A 593 15.84 -28.65 -30.12
N ASN A 594 16.15 -29.80 -30.73
CA ASN A 594 16.96 -30.87 -30.12
C ASN A 594 18.39 -30.44 -29.73
N ASN A 595 18.75 -29.17 -29.91
CA ASN A 595 20.10 -28.67 -29.71
C ASN A 595 20.35 -28.34 -28.24
N ARG A 596 21.16 -29.21 -27.62
CA ARG A 596 21.75 -29.08 -26.30
C ARG A 596 22.94 -28.10 -26.30
N LYS A 597 22.81 -26.93 -26.94
CA LYS A 597 23.94 -26.00 -27.18
C LYS A 597 23.86 -24.76 -26.29
N TRP A 598 25.01 -24.34 -25.76
CA TRP A 598 25.15 -23.16 -24.90
C TRP A 598 26.48 -22.44 -25.12
N ARG A 599 26.64 -21.21 -24.63
CA ARG A 599 27.92 -20.48 -24.67
C ARG A 599 28.08 -19.54 -23.48
N TRP A 600 29.32 -19.18 -23.15
CA TRP A 600 29.59 -18.15 -22.14
C TRP A 600 29.18 -16.77 -22.64
N ASN A 601 28.35 -16.06 -21.87
CA ASN A 601 27.96 -14.68 -22.21
C ASN A 601 29.14 -13.71 -22.00
N ARG A 602 30.04 -14.04 -21.08
CA ARG A 602 31.20 -13.22 -20.72
C ARG A 602 32.48 -14.06 -20.73
N PRO A 603 33.23 -14.10 -21.84
CA PRO A 603 34.45 -14.89 -22.00
C PRO A 603 35.47 -14.70 -20.85
N TRP A 604 35.64 -13.48 -20.36
CA TRP A 604 36.56 -13.18 -19.25
C TRP A 604 36.15 -13.82 -17.91
N LEU A 605 34.86 -14.13 -17.70
CA LEU A 605 34.43 -14.89 -16.52
C LEU A 605 34.78 -16.38 -16.68
N CYS A 606 34.71 -16.93 -17.89
CA CYS A 606 35.18 -18.28 -18.17
C CYS A 606 36.68 -18.41 -17.85
N GLU A 607 37.50 -17.46 -18.33
CA GLU A 607 38.93 -17.39 -17.99
C GLU A 607 39.16 -17.36 -16.49
N TYR A 608 38.38 -16.56 -15.76
CA TYR A 608 38.47 -16.46 -14.31
C TYR A 608 38.11 -17.79 -13.62
N PHE A 609 37.00 -18.43 -14.03
CA PHE A 609 36.57 -19.72 -13.47
C PHE A 609 37.59 -20.84 -13.71
N ALA A 610 38.31 -20.79 -14.82
CA ALA A 610 39.24 -21.84 -15.21
C ALA A 610 40.59 -21.74 -14.48
N ARG A 611 40.94 -20.59 -13.88
CA ARG A 611 42.17 -20.40 -13.08
C ARG A 611 42.08 -21.15 -11.75
N GLU A 612 43.20 -21.67 -11.26
CA GLU A 612 43.22 -22.57 -10.10
C GLU A 612 42.79 -21.93 -8.77
N SER A 613 42.76 -20.60 -8.69
CA SER A 613 42.67 -19.82 -7.45
C SER A 613 41.25 -19.46 -6.96
N ILE A 614 40.19 -20.17 -7.36
CA ILE A 614 38.89 -20.03 -6.68
C ILE A 614 38.94 -20.83 -5.36
N ASN A 615 39.75 -20.38 -4.41
CA ASN A 615 39.60 -20.77 -3.00
C ASN A 615 38.87 -19.60 -2.33
N GLY A 616 37.58 -19.79 -2.10
CA GLY A 616 36.77 -18.92 -1.25
C GLY A 616 36.95 -19.31 0.20
#